data_AF-A0A401TR06-F1
#
_entry.id   AF-A0A401TR06-F1
#
_cell.length_a   1.000
_cell.length_b   1.000
_cell.length_c   1.000
_cell.angle_alpha   90.00
_cell.angle_beta   90.00
_cell.angle_gamma   90.00
#
_symmetry.space_group_name_H-M   'P 1'
#
loop_
_entity.id
_entity.type
_entity.pdbx_description
1 polymer ?
#
loop_
_entity_poly.entity_id
_entity_poly.type
_entity_poly.pdbx_seq_one_letter_code
_entity_poly.pdbx_strand_id
1 'polypeptide(L)'
;MHSGFAGRVYKQRQKQLGAGRHDQAFKYLGQDYERLRDDYLGRGGLFDDPHFPAGSTSIGYKELGPHSSKTHGICWKRPKVSVSGAVSVSGAVSVSGAVSDQGDECERGGEWSGR
;
A
#
# COMPACT_ATOMS: atom_id res chain seq x y z
N MET A 1 -14.77 9.66 -21.31
CA MET A 1 -14.90 8.37 -20.61
C MET A 1 -15.95 7.53 -21.33
N HIS A 2 -15.64 6.27 -21.69
CA HIS A 2 -16.61 5.39 -22.36
C HIS A 2 -17.47 4.70 -21.29
N SER A 3 -18.79 4.90 -21.31
CA SER A 3 -19.74 4.25 -20.39
C SER A 3 -20.55 3.15 -21.11
N GLY A 4 -21.27 2.33 -20.35
CA GLY A 4 -22.17 1.30 -20.90
C GLY A 4 -21.47 0.33 -21.86
N PHE A 5 -22.11 0.05 -23.00
CA PHE A 5 -21.60 -0.85 -24.03
C PHE A 5 -20.27 -0.38 -24.64
N ALA A 6 -20.15 0.93 -24.91
CA ALA A 6 -18.91 1.53 -25.42
C ALA A 6 -17.74 1.29 -24.44
N GLY A 7 -17.99 1.40 -23.14
CA GLY A 7 -17.02 1.07 -22.09
C GLY A 7 -16.59 -0.40 -22.10
N ARG A 8 -17.53 -1.34 -22.34
CA ARG A 8 -17.22 -2.77 -22.46
C ARG A 8 -16.37 -3.07 -23.69
N VAL A 9 -16.73 -2.53 -24.86
CA VAL A 9 -15.96 -2.70 -26.11
C VAL A 9 -14.57 -2.11 -25.97
N TYR A 10 -14.43 -0.92 -25.37
CA TYR A 10 -13.14 -0.30 -25.10
C TYR A 10 -12.25 -1.19 -24.21
N LYS A 11 -12.79 -1.67 -23.07
CA LYS A 11 -12.05 -2.58 -22.18
C LYS A 11 -11.65 -3.88 -22.89
N GLN A 12 -12.51 -4.44 -23.74
CA GLN A 12 -12.22 -5.65 -24.50
C GLN A 12 -11.06 -5.44 -25.48
N ARG A 13 -11.04 -4.31 -26.20
CA ARG A 13 -9.93 -3.96 -27.10
C ARG A 13 -8.63 -3.76 -26.32
N GLN A 14 -8.67 -3.08 -25.18
CA GLN A 14 -7.49 -2.92 -24.32
C GLN A 14 -6.92 -4.27 -23.88
N LYS A 15 -7.77 -5.23 -23.48
CA LYS A 15 -7.35 -6.59 -23.17
C LYS A 15 -6.71 -7.31 -24.37
N GLN A 16 -7.28 -7.17 -25.56
CA GLN A 16 -6.71 -7.74 -26.79
C GLN A 16 -5.34 -7.14 -27.13
N LEU A 17 -5.12 -5.87 -26.79
CA LEU A 17 -3.82 -5.19 -26.92
C LEU A 17 -2.81 -5.58 -25.82
N GLY A 18 -3.19 -6.46 -24.90
CA GLY A 18 -2.32 -6.96 -23.84
C GLY A 18 -2.55 -6.33 -22.46
N ALA A 19 -3.46 -5.36 -22.34
CA ALA A 19 -3.71 -4.72 -21.06
C ALA A 19 -4.28 -5.72 -20.03
N GLY A 20 -3.65 -5.78 -18.86
CA GLY A 20 -3.94 -6.73 -17.78
C GLY A 20 -3.07 -7.99 -17.80
N ARG A 21 -2.16 -8.15 -18.77
CA ARG A 21 -1.09 -9.15 -18.68
C ARG A 21 -0.01 -8.71 -17.68
N HIS A 22 0.85 -9.63 -17.27
CA HIS A 22 1.94 -9.35 -16.32
C HIS A 22 2.90 -8.25 -16.81
N ASP A 23 3.14 -8.19 -18.12
CA ASP A 23 3.97 -7.20 -18.82
C ASP A 23 3.27 -5.84 -19.02
N GLN A 24 1.93 -5.80 -18.88
CA GLN A 24 1.13 -4.59 -19.07
C GLN A 24 -0.02 -4.53 -18.06
N ALA A 25 0.34 -4.61 -16.78
CA ALA A 25 -0.63 -4.62 -15.69
C ALA A 25 -1.39 -3.29 -15.61
N PHE A 26 -2.68 -3.35 -15.23
CA PHE A 26 -3.45 -2.15 -14.96
C PHE A 26 -2.97 -1.50 -13.66
N LYS A 27 -2.78 -0.18 -13.70
CA LYS A 27 -2.53 0.64 -12.51
C LYS A 27 -3.76 0.61 -11.61
N TYR A 28 -3.65 0.01 -10.43
CA TYR A 28 -4.76 -0.07 -9.47
C TYR A 28 -5.12 1.33 -9.00
N LEU A 29 -6.39 1.72 -9.16
CA LEU A 29 -6.89 3.08 -8.89
C LEU A 29 -6.10 4.19 -9.62
N GLY A 30 -5.45 3.85 -10.75
CA GLY A 30 -4.63 4.80 -11.50
C GLY A 30 -3.30 5.17 -10.82
N GLN A 31 -2.91 4.44 -9.77
CA GLN A 31 -1.67 4.70 -9.04
C GLN A 31 -0.46 4.26 -9.89
N ASP A 32 0.42 5.23 -10.18
CA ASP A 32 1.62 5.02 -11.00
C ASP A 32 2.85 5.02 -10.10
N TYR A 33 3.44 3.84 -9.89
CA TYR A 33 4.56 3.67 -8.96
C TYR A 33 5.74 4.56 -9.27
N GLU A 34 6.21 4.60 -10.54
CA GLU A 34 7.41 5.37 -10.88
C GLU A 34 7.18 6.86 -10.66
N ARG A 35 6.01 7.36 -11.08
CA ARG A 35 5.64 8.75 -10.85
C ARG A 35 5.56 9.10 -9.36
N LEU A 36 4.89 8.25 -8.57
CA LEU A 36 4.75 8.47 -7.14
C LEU A 36 6.12 8.43 -6.45
N ARG A 37 6.97 7.47 -6.82
CA ARG A 37 8.33 7.37 -6.31
C ARG A 37 9.14 8.64 -6.61
N ASP A 38 9.15 9.10 -7.86
CA ASP A 38 9.89 10.30 -8.26
C ASP A 38 9.38 11.56 -7.54
N ASP A 39 8.06 11.70 -7.42
CA ASP A 39 7.42 12.83 -6.72
C ASP A 39 7.84 12.89 -5.24
N TYR A 40 7.84 11.76 -4.53
CA TYR A 40 8.18 11.72 -3.10
C TYR A 40 9.69 11.80 -2.85
N LEU A 41 10.52 11.22 -3.72
CA LEU A 41 11.97 11.38 -3.68
C LEU A 41 12.38 12.84 -3.93
N GLY A 42 11.75 13.51 -4.90
CA GLY A 42 12.01 14.92 -5.19
C GLY A 42 11.61 15.86 -4.03
N ARG A 43 10.59 15.49 -3.26
CA ARG A 43 10.15 16.23 -2.07
C ARG A 43 10.91 15.88 -0.80
N GLY A 44 11.74 14.82 -0.83
CA GLY A 44 12.44 14.29 0.35
C GLY A 44 11.50 13.71 1.41
N GLY A 45 10.31 13.25 1.00
CA GLY A 45 9.28 12.72 1.89
C GLY A 45 9.08 11.22 1.71
N LEU A 46 8.47 10.58 2.72
CA LEU A 46 8.02 9.19 2.63
C LEU A 46 6.63 9.11 2.00
N PHE A 47 6.38 8.05 1.25
CA PHE A 47 5.07 7.82 0.63
C PHE A 47 4.04 7.35 1.65
N ASP A 48 2.96 8.11 1.80
CA ASP A 48 1.77 7.74 2.54
C ASP A 48 0.62 7.44 1.57
N ASP A 49 0.03 6.26 1.67
CA ASP A 49 -1.01 5.80 0.73
C ASP A 49 -2.39 6.42 1.08
N PRO A 50 -2.97 7.27 0.20
CA PRO A 50 -4.29 7.85 0.44
C PRO A 50 -5.45 6.86 0.23
N HIS A 51 -5.23 5.78 -0.56
CA HIS A 51 -6.23 4.75 -0.83
C HIS A 51 -6.19 3.62 0.20
N PHE A 52 -5.08 3.49 0.93
CA PHE A 52 -4.91 2.50 1.99
C PHE A 52 -4.27 3.15 3.23
N PRO A 53 -5.04 3.94 4.00
CA PRO A 53 -4.51 4.69 5.13
C PRO A 53 -4.03 3.77 6.26
N ALA A 54 -3.09 4.23 7.07
CA ALA A 54 -2.61 3.53 8.28
C ALA A 54 -3.64 3.62 9.44
N GLY A 55 -4.85 3.12 9.21
CA GLY A 55 -5.96 3.17 10.16
C GLY A 55 -6.68 1.82 10.29
N SER A 56 -7.56 1.70 11.28
CA SER A 56 -8.32 0.47 11.55
C SER A 56 -9.18 0.01 10.37
N THR A 57 -9.63 0.94 9.52
CA THR A 57 -10.36 0.64 8.27
C THR A 57 -9.57 -0.20 7.29
N SER A 58 -8.25 -0.09 7.32
CA SER A 58 -7.34 -0.84 6.45
C SER A 58 -6.99 -2.21 7.03
N ILE A 59 -7.21 -2.41 8.33
CA ILE A 59 -7.02 -3.70 9.00
C ILE A 59 -8.20 -4.62 8.71
N GLY A 60 -9.42 -4.09 8.75
CA GLY A 60 -10.60 -4.84 8.35
C GLY A 60 -11.91 -4.29 8.88
N TYR A 61 -12.90 -5.18 8.90
CA TYR A 61 -14.26 -4.89 9.34
C TYR A 61 -14.72 -5.97 10.34
N LYS A 62 -15.80 -5.69 11.09
CA LYS A 62 -16.34 -6.59 12.14
C LYS A 62 -15.28 -7.00 13.16
N GLU A 63 -14.80 -8.23 13.09
CA GLU A 63 -13.80 -8.80 14.01
C GLU A 63 -12.42 -8.14 13.92
N LEU A 64 -12.12 -7.46 12.82
CA LEU A 64 -10.91 -6.66 12.63
C LEU A 64 -11.24 -5.18 12.45
N GLY A 65 -12.45 -4.77 12.86
CA GLY A 65 -12.90 -3.38 12.77
C GLY A 65 -12.38 -2.48 13.90
N PRO A 66 -12.70 -1.18 13.87
CA PRO A 66 -12.20 -0.18 14.83
C PRO A 66 -12.55 -0.43 16.31
N HIS A 67 -13.59 -1.23 16.58
CA HIS A 67 -14.08 -1.52 17.93
C HIS A 67 -13.82 -2.96 18.37
N SER A 68 -13.01 -3.71 17.62
CA SER A 68 -12.63 -5.06 17.99
C SER A 68 -11.49 -5.04 19.01
N SER A 69 -11.54 -5.94 19.99
CA SER A 69 -10.41 -6.17 20.90
C SER A 69 -9.15 -6.62 20.15
N LYS A 70 -9.29 -7.25 18.98
CA LYS A 70 -8.17 -7.75 18.16
C LYS A 70 -7.35 -6.64 17.49
N THR A 71 -7.90 -5.44 17.36
CA THR A 71 -7.25 -4.30 16.70
C THR A 71 -6.83 -3.20 17.65
N HIS A 72 -7.18 -3.35 18.93
CA HIS A 72 -6.78 -2.44 19.98
C HIS A 72 -5.26 -2.52 20.21
N GLY A 73 -4.56 -1.39 20.19
CA GLY A 73 -3.11 -1.33 20.40
C GLY A 73 -2.25 -1.61 19.16
N ILE A 74 -2.82 -1.79 17.97
CA ILE A 74 -2.03 -1.97 16.74
C ILE A 74 -1.37 -0.64 16.34
N CYS A 75 -0.05 -0.70 16.15
CA CYS A 75 0.78 0.39 15.67
C CYS A 75 1.35 0.09 14.27
N TRP A 76 1.22 1.04 13.34
CA TRP A 76 1.78 0.92 12.00
C TRP A 76 3.26 1.32 12.02
N LYS A 77 4.16 0.40 11.66
CA LYS A 77 5.62 0.64 11.62
C LYS A 77 6.16 0.38 10.22
N ARG A 78 7.09 1.21 9.76
CA ARG A 78 7.84 0.97 8.51
C ARG A 78 9.04 0.05 8.80
N PRO A 79 9.31 -0.96 7.96
CA PRO A 79 10.56 -1.69 8.04
C PRO A 79 11.74 -0.71 7.85
N LYS A 80 12.59 -0.54 8.88
CA LYS A 80 13.84 0.22 8.75
C LYS A 80 14.83 -0.63 7.97
N VAL A 81 15.13 -0.23 6.75
CA VAL A 81 16.16 -0.89 5.94
C VAL A 81 17.52 -0.42 6.46
N SER A 82 18.20 -1.23 7.28
CA SER A 82 19.64 -1.03 7.51
C SER A 82 20.34 -1.30 6.18
N VAL A 83 20.85 -0.25 5.54
CA VAL A 83 21.48 -0.37 4.21
C VAL A 83 22.77 -1.19 4.32
N SER A 84 22.63 -2.48 4.10
CA SER A 84 23.68 -3.42 3.67
C SER A 84 23.21 -4.19 2.43
N GLY A 85 22.33 -3.58 1.65
CA GLY A 85 21.80 -4.14 0.41
C GLY A 85 20.52 -3.42 0.01
N ALA A 86 20.53 -2.81 -1.18
CA ALA A 86 19.30 -2.40 -1.84
C ALA A 86 18.32 -3.59 -1.87
N VAL A 87 17.03 -3.36 -1.61
CA VAL A 87 16.00 -4.41 -1.71
C VAL A 87 15.74 -4.69 -3.19
N SER A 88 16.68 -5.37 -3.84
CA SER A 88 16.41 -6.21 -5.00
C SER A 88 16.14 -7.60 -4.44
N VAL A 89 14.87 -7.92 -4.23
CA VAL A 89 14.49 -9.25 -3.75
C VAL A 89 14.57 -10.22 -4.93
N SER A 90 15.71 -10.90 -5.07
CA SER A 90 15.79 -12.15 -5.85
C SER A 90 15.27 -13.28 -4.95
N GLY A 91 13.98 -13.25 -4.60
CA GLY A 91 13.35 -14.16 -3.65
C GLY A 91 12.13 -13.56 -2.95
N ALA A 92 11.54 -14.27 -1.99
CA ALA A 92 10.55 -13.72 -1.09
C ALA A 92 11.26 -13.16 0.15
N VAL A 93 11.01 -11.90 0.50
CA VAL A 93 11.46 -11.37 1.80
C VAL A 93 10.48 -11.84 2.86
N SER A 94 10.91 -12.79 3.69
CA SER A 94 10.19 -13.15 4.91
C SER A 94 10.40 -12.02 5.92
N VAL A 95 9.49 -11.06 5.94
CA VAL A 95 9.41 -10.11 7.06
C VAL A 95 8.77 -10.87 8.20
N SER A 96 9.54 -11.23 9.22
CA SER A 96 8.96 -11.66 10.50
C SER A 96 8.10 -10.51 11.00
N GLY A 97 6.77 -10.69 10.96
CA GLY A 97 5.81 -9.65 11.25
C GLY A 97 6.07 -9.05 12.63
N ALA A 98 6.43 -7.77 12.68
CA ALA A 98 6.43 -7.02 13.92
C ALA A 98 5.01 -6.48 14.16
N VAL A 99 4.07 -7.37 14.49
CA VAL A 99 2.89 -6.98 15.27
C VAL A 99 3.35 -7.01 16.74
N SER A 100 3.87 -5.89 17.22
CA SER A 100 4.26 -5.74 18.62
C SER A 100 3.01 -5.50 19.45
N ASP A 101 2.65 -6.45 20.32
CA ASP A 101 1.60 -6.35 21.36
C ASP A 101 2.09 -5.52 22.57
N GLN A 102 3.40 -5.29 22.68
CA GLN A 102 4.01 -4.72 23.88
C GLN A 102 4.12 -3.19 23.79
N GLY A 103 3.13 -2.49 24.36
CA GLY A 103 3.34 -1.33 25.25
C GLY A 103 4.11 -0.09 24.79
N ASP A 104 4.39 0.12 23.50
CA ASP A 104 4.87 1.41 23.01
C ASP A 104 3.68 2.30 22.63
N GLU A 105 3.47 3.37 23.38
CA GLU A 105 2.40 4.36 23.17
C GLU A 105 2.51 4.98 21.76
N CYS A 106 1.64 4.56 20.83
CA CYS A 106 1.43 5.27 19.58
C CYS A 106 0.84 6.64 19.89
N GLU A 107 1.59 7.72 19.63
CA GLU A 107 1.03 9.08 19.72
C GLU A 107 -0.24 9.17 18.87
N ARG A 108 -1.28 9.77 19.44
CA ARG A 108 -2.60 9.97 18.83
C ARG A 108 -2.47 10.82 17.56
N GLY A 109 -2.21 10.17 16.45
CA GLY A 109 -2.15 10.79 15.13
C GLY A 109 -1.77 9.71 14.14
N GLY A 110 -2.47 9.62 13.02
CA GLY A 110 -2.17 8.68 11.93
C GLY A 110 -0.86 9.03 11.21
N GLU A 111 0.22 9.25 11.97
CA GLU A 111 1.53 9.65 11.51
C GLU A 111 2.44 8.42 11.51
N TRP A 112 3.00 8.11 10.34
CA TRP A 112 3.92 7.01 10.19
C TRP A 112 5.19 7.30 11.00
N SER A 113 5.47 6.51 12.04
CA SER A 113 6.71 6.67 12.79
C SER A 113 7.92 6.25 11.95
N GLY A 114 8.75 7.23 11.56
CA GLY A 114 10.05 7.00 10.94
C GLY A 114 10.58 8.21 10.18
N ARG A 115 11.50 8.94 10.81
CA ARG A 115 12.50 9.77 10.11
C ARG A 115 13.69 8.90 9.72
#